data_AF-A0A850JD87-F1
#
_entry.id   AF-A0A850JD87-F1
#
_cell.length_a   1.000
_cell.length_b   1.000
_cell.length_c   1.000
_cell.angle_alpha   90.00
_cell.angle_beta   90.00
_cell.angle_gamma   90.00
#
_symmetry.space_group_name_H-M   'P 1'
#
loop_
_entity.id
_entity.type
_entity.pdbx_description
1 polymer ?
#
loop_
_entity_poly.entity_id
_entity_poly.type
_entity_poly.pdbx_seq_one_letter_code
_entity_poly.pdbx_strand_id
1 'polypeptide(L)'
;MAWQLHYTSARRGPTGRAGFQFVAETPGLPDGVRAGVTPYLSYRPPPDAPLSPDDSELGLFPVSLLYDRVDGRPLLLRCRYLGRDYSGRYGNFFAHAVVAEPDELEGLRPAELWHAAHWTPMPAPGAVLEPLDELNPGAALDPEALAAWLAVSGPDDPYALLAQLVDAVAEVLGRGHGRVVLVADDVELIARWIAVVSYSLPVAAAARLSFVTYTADPDSAAQRLVGTTPAIWAAAQHHASHASAFDLHKGGADGRASRFARTVADCWRAADFGGLDALGELAPLNDPAQEGAAALLALCRGDTSVTAEEEGAAAELLARHGPGIPEWVWRDLVPGVPSMGLDLALAVHGQAPSGARDAVLDGVIAGLAAGRATMLAPTHCDLLYQHAERLRAVPDVAIPVLTSVARRHPGRRIAVTGELLRLDGADLDAALREVWETPPSAGECTDLLDAHGPHPALAGLPSRTFTRLAFPGGEYLAETATLRLAERVREIMPDGHAARDAAIVQAYGTAITAKPERAAHALTEICPLYTSPSPRER
;
A
#
# COMPACT_ATOMS: atom_id res chain seq x y z
N MET A 1 17.62 -10.33 -32.64
CA MET A 1 17.25 -10.33 -34.07
C MET A 1 15.75 -10.58 -34.20
N ALA A 2 15.07 -9.96 -35.16
CA ALA A 2 13.67 -10.24 -35.46
C ALA A 2 13.42 -10.68 -36.92
N TRP A 3 12.63 -11.73 -37.08
CA TRP A 3 12.26 -12.34 -38.37
C TRP A 3 10.90 -11.87 -38.83
N GLN A 4 10.74 -11.75 -40.14
CA GLN A 4 9.49 -11.32 -40.77
C GLN A 4 8.86 -12.43 -41.59
N LEU A 5 7.53 -12.49 -41.62
CA LEU A 5 6.76 -13.32 -42.53
C LEU A 5 5.63 -12.51 -43.17
N HIS A 6 5.47 -12.62 -44.48
CA HIS A 6 4.37 -12.04 -45.25
C HIS A 6 3.42 -13.14 -45.71
N TYR A 7 2.13 -12.99 -45.41
CA TYR A 7 1.08 -13.94 -45.78
C TYR A 7 -0.09 -13.25 -46.46
N THR A 8 -0.48 -13.75 -47.63
CA THR A 8 -1.64 -13.25 -48.39
C THR A 8 -2.06 -14.26 -49.46
N SER A 9 -3.19 -14.00 -50.15
CA SER A 9 -3.61 -14.79 -51.30
C SER A 9 -2.81 -14.40 -52.55
N ALA A 10 -2.06 -15.36 -53.12
CA ALA A 10 -1.21 -15.13 -54.29
C ALA A 10 -1.50 -16.12 -55.42
N ARG A 11 -1.35 -15.66 -56.68
CA ARG A 11 -1.49 -16.52 -57.87
C ARG A 11 -0.36 -17.54 -57.97
N ARG A 12 0.84 -17.13 -57.58
CA ARG A 12 2.06 -17.93 -57.51
C ARG A 12 2.83 -17.46 -56.29
N GLY A 13 3.14 -18.38 -55.38
CA GLY A 13 4.04 -18.13 -54.25
C GLY A 13 5.18 -19.16 -54.20
N PRO A 14 6.01 -19.13 -53.15
CA PRO A 14 7.16 -20.02 -52.98
C PRO A 14 6.81 -21.52 -53.07
N THR A 15 5.57 -21.88 -52.73
CA THR A 15 5.08 -23.27 -52.80
C THR A 15 4.64 -23.71 -54.20
N GLY A 16 4.61 -22.80 -55.17
CA GLY A 16 4.09 -23.04 -56.53
C GLY A 16 2.57 -23.20 -56.62
N ARG A 17 1.84 -23.14 -55.50
CA ARG A 17 0.38 -23.24 -55.44
C ARG A 17 -0.26 -21.84 -55.45
N ALA A 18 -1.54 -21.78 -55.81
CA ALA A 18 -2.34 -20.57 -55.74
C ALA A 18 -3.17 -20.55 -54.46
N GLY A 19 -3.51 -19.35 -53.97
CA GLY A 19 -4.28 -19.15 -52.73
C GLY A 19 -3.43 -18.57 -51.60
N PHE A 20 -3.99 -18.59 -50.39
CA PHE A 20 -3.33 -18.08 -49.20
C PHE A 20 -2.11 -18.91 -48.82
N GLN A 21 -0.97 -18.23 -48.68
CA GLN A 21 0.30 -18.83 -48.31
C GLN A 21 1.27 -17.76 -47.81
N PHE A 22 2.37 -18.19 -47.20
CA PHE A 22 3.52 -17.32 -46.98
C PHE A 22 4.16 -16.97 -48.32
N VAL A 23 4.19 -15.69 -48.66
CA VAL A 23 4.70 -15.18 -49.94
C VAL A 23 6.13 -14.67 -49.83
N ALA A 24 6.55 -14.24 -48.63
CA ALA A 24 7.91 -13.82 -48.35
C ALA A 24 8.27 -14.09 -46.89
N GLU A 25 9.54 -14.34 -46.60
CA GLU A 25 10.03 -14.54 -45.23
C GLU A 25 11.51 -14.19 -45.07
N THR A 26 11.92 -13.90 -43.83
CA THR A 26 13.34 -13.74 -43.50
C THR A 26 14.03 -15.11 -43.47
N PRO A 27 15.19 -15.28 -44.13
CA PRO A 27 15.95 -16.53 -44.08
C PRO A 27 16.38 -16.89 -42.65
N GLY A 28 16.52 -18.19 -42.38
CA GLY A 28 16.97 -18.67 -41.07
C GLY A 28 15.91 -18.57 -39.96
N LEU A 29 14.63 -18.53 -40.34
CA LEU A 29 13.51 -18.67 -39.40
C LEU A 29 13.70 -19.91 -38.52
N PRO A 30 13.57 -19.78 -37.19
CA PRO A 30 13.63 -20.93 -36.30
C PRO A 30 12.53 -21.96 -36.60
N ASP A 31 12.84 -23.23 -36.32
CA ASP A 31 11.88 -24.33 -36.46
C ASP A 31 10.62 -24.07 -35.61
N GLY A 32 9.46 -24.50 -36.11
CA GLY A 32 8.17 -24.36 -35.41
C GLY A 32 7.49 -22.99 -35.59
N VAL A 33 8.24 -21.91 -35.84
CA VAL A 33 7.70 -20.54 -35.94
C VAL A 33 6.56 -20.43 -36.96
N ARG A 34 6.75 -20.97 -38.17
CA ARG A 34 5.71 -20.92 -39.21
C ARG A 34 4.42 -21.60 -38.75
N ALA A 35 4.55 -22.76 -38.08
CA ALA A 35 3.39 -23.49 -37.57
C ALA A 35 2.72 -22.76 -36.41
N GLY A 36 3.49 -22.12 -35.52
CA GLY A 36 2.97 -21.36 -34.39
C GLY A 36 2.31 -20.03 -34.77
N VAL A 37 2.75 -19.38 -35.87
CA VAL A 37 2.10 -18.16 -36.39
C VAL A 37 0.80 -18.47 -37.14
N THR A 38 0.71 -19.62 -37.82
CA THR A 38 -0.42 -19.98 -38.70
C THR A 38 -1.81 -19.84 -38.06
N PRO A 39 -2.06 -20.25 -36.80
CA PRO A 39 -3.36 -20.08 -36.13
C PRO A 39 -3.88 -18.64 -36.08
N TYR A 40 -2.98 -17.65 -36.11
CA TYR A 40 -3.32 -16.23 -36.01
C TYR A 40 -3.56 -15.58 -37.39
N LEU A 41 -3.24 -16.26 -38.49
CA LEU A 41 -3.32 -15.73 -39.86
C LEU A 41 -4.76 -15.75 -40.40
N SER A 42 -5.60 -14.91 -39.82
CA SER A 42 -6.98 -14.72 -40.24
C SER A 42 -7.38 -13.25 -40.15
N TYR A 43 -8.30 -12.86 -41.03
CA TYR A 43 -8.96 -11.56 -40.97
C TYR A 43 -10.38 -11.70 -41.48
N ARG A 44 -11.35 -11.23 -40.70
CA ARG A 44 -12.76 -11.13 -41.10
C ARG A 44 -13.17 -9.67 -40.97
N PRO A 45 -13.73 -9.04 -42.02
CA PRO A 45 -14.27 -7.69 -41.92
C PRO A 45 -15.41 -7.56 -40.90
N PRO A 46 -15.65 -6.36 -40.33
CA PRO A 46 -16.86 -6.06 -39.57
C PRO A 46 -18.13 -6.31 -40.39
N PRO A 47 -19.26 -6.68 -39.76
CA PRO A 47 -20.51 -6.98 -40.46
C PRO A 47 -21.13 -5.75 -41.16
N ASP A 48 -20.78 -4.55 -40.71
CA ASP A 48 -21.17 -3.25 -41.24
C ASP A 48 -20.21 -2.68 -42.29
N ALA A 49 -19.10 -3.38 -42.57
CA ALA A 49 -18.16 -2.97 -43.62
C ALA A 49 -18.75 -3.18 -45.03
N PRO A 50 -18.36 -2.35 -46.03
CA PRO A 50 -18.82 -2.51 -47.41
C PRO A 50 -18.53 -3.92 -47.95
N LEU A 51 -19.53 -4.55 -48.59
CA LEU A 51 -19.39 -5.91 -49.15
C LEU A 51 -18.49 -5.97 -50.39
N SER A 52 -18.35 -4.86 -51.11
CA SER A 52 -17.59 -4.77 -52.36
C SER A 52 -16.86 -3.44 -52.44
N PRO A 53 -15.88 -3.21 -51.55
CA PRO A 53 -15.23 -1.91 -51.43
C PRO A 53 -14.42 -1.58 -52.68
N ASP A 54 -14.32 -0.28 -52.96
CA ASP A 54 -13.29 0.30 -53.81
C ASP A 54 -12.02 0.65 -53.01
N ASP A 55 -10.99 1.13 -53.71
CA ASP A 55 -9.68 1.46 -53.10
C ASP A 55 -9.76 2.57 -52.05
N SER A 56 -10.73 3.49 -52.17
CA SER A 56 -10.95 4.58 -51.21
C SER A 56 -11.64 4.12 -49.93
N GLU A 57 -12.45 3.07 -50.03
CA GLU A 57 -13.18 2.46 -48.91
C GLU A 57 -12.33 1.46 -48.11
N LEU A 58 -11.20 0.98 -48.64
CA LEU A 58 -10.32 0.05 -47.93
C LEU A 58 -9.79 0.60 -46.60
N GLY A 59 -9.68 1.93 -46.46
CA GLY A 59 -9.29 2.59 -45.22
C GLY A 59 -10.32 2.47 -44.09
N LEU A 60 -11.58 2.10 -44.40
CA LEU A 60 -12.64 1.89 -43.41
C LEU A 60 -12.51 0.54 -42.69
N PHE A 61 -11.69 -0.38 -43.21
CA PHE A 61 -11.50 -1.69 -42.61
C PHE A 61 -10.47 -1.60 -41.48
N PRO A 62 -10.81 -2.04 -40.25
CA PRO A 62 -9.93 -1.88 -39.11
C PRO A 62 -8.64 -2.69 -39.30
N VAL A 63 -7.50 -2.08 -39.02
CA VAL A 63 -6.22 -2.80 -38.94
C VAL A 63 -6.21 -3.61 -37.65
N SER A 64 -5.78 -4.87 -37.70
CA SER A 64 -5.58 -5.68 -36.51
C SER A 64 -4.09 -5.78 -36.22
N LEU A 65 -3.65 -5.34 -35.05
CA LEU A 65 -2.35 -5.67 -34.48
C LEU A 65 -2.59 -6.63 -33.33
N LEU A 66 -1.87 -7.74 -33.36
CA LEU A 66 -1.88 -8.76 -32.34
C LEU A 66 -0.49 -8.87 -31.75
N TYR A 67 -0.43 -9.02 -30.42
CA TYR A 67 0.75 -9.42 -29.67
C TYR A 67 0.46 -10.71 -28.91
N ASP A 68 1.32 -11.70 -29.08
CA ASP A 68 1.27 -12.99 -28.37
C ASP A 68 2.68 -13.58 -28.26
N ARG A 69 2.80 -14.84 -27.82
CA ARG A 69 4.07 -15.57 -27.77
C ARG A 69 3.98 -16.90 -28.50
N VAL A 70 4.99 -17.19 -29.31
CA VAL A 70 5.14 -18.47 -30.01
C VAL A 70 6.45 -19.11 -29.57
N ASP A 71 6.38 -20.30 -28.97
CA ASP A 71 7.55 -21.02 -28.44
C ASP A 71 8.43 -20.15 -27.52
N GLY A 72 7.79 -19.31 -26.70
CA GLY A 72 8.45 -18.39 -25.78
C GLY A 72 8.91 -17.06 -26.40
N ARG A 73 8.90 -16.92 -27.73
CA ARG A 73 9.29 -15.71 -28.45
C ARG A 73 8.12 -14.74 -28.63
N PRO A 74 8.34 -13.42 -28.47
CA PRO A 74 7.40 -12.39 -28.88
C PRO A 74 6.95 -12.53 -30.34
N LEU A 75 5.64 -12.52 -30.56
CA LEU A 75 5.00 -12.44 -31.87
C LEU A 75 4.20 -11.15 -31.95
N LEU A 76 4.50 -10.32 -32.95
CA LEU A 76 3.64 -9.24 -33.42
C LEU A 76 3.05 -9.63 -34.77
N LEU A 77 1.76 -9.44 -34.96
CA LEU A 77 1.10 -9.75 -36.23
C LEU A 77 0.17 -8.60 -36.61
N ARG A 78 0.41 -8.01 -37.78
CA ARG A 78 -0.43 -6.96 -38.34
C ARG A 78 -1.21 -7.45 -39.55
N CYS A 79 -2.53 -7.46 -39.45
CA CYS A 79 -3.45 -7.84 -40.51
C CYS A 79 -4.22 -6.62 -41.05
N ARG A 80 -4.33 -6.54 -42.38
CA ARG A 80 -5.15 -5.53 -43.07
C ARG A 80 -5.92 -6.14 -44.23
N TYR A 81 -7.12 -5.63 -44.46
CA TYR A 81 -7.92 -6.02 -45.63
C TYR A 81 -7.31 -5.46 -46.92
N LEU A 82 -7.33 -6.25 -48.00
CA LEU A 82 -6.86 -5.86 -49.33
C LEU A 82 -7.98 -5.85 -50.39
N GLY A 83 -9.21 -6.17 -50.02
CA GLY A 83 -10.30 -6.30 -50.99
C GLY A 83 -10.20 -7.60 -51.78
N ARG A 84 -9.85 -7.50 -53.06
CA ARG A 84 -9.86 -8.62 -54.00
C ARG A 84 -8.55 -9.40 -53.98
N ASP A 85 -8.63 -10.72 -54.16
CA ASP A 85 -7.47 -11.55 -54.44
C ASP A 85 -7.12 -11.53 -55.94
N TYR A 86 -6.07 -12.28 -56.32
CA TYR A 86 -5.62 -12.40 -57.71
C TYR A 86 -6.68 -12.96 -58.68
N SER A 87 -7.76 -13.56 -58.17
CA SER A 87 -8.89 -14.08 -58.96
C SER A 87 -10.03 -13.07 -59.11
N GLY A 88 -9.93 -11.92 -58.43
CA GLY A 88 -10.97 -10.89 -58.40
C GLY A 88 -12.01 -11.10 -57.29
N ARG A 89 -11.87 -12.14 -56.45
CA ARG A 89 -12.80 -12.44 -55.37
C ARG A 89 -12.48 -11.61 -54.12
N TYR A 90 -13.49 -10.99 -53.53
CA TYR A 90 -13.36 -10.28 -52.25
C TYR A 90 -13.05 -11.24 -51.10
N GLY A 91 -12.37 -10.74 -50.07
CA GLY A 91 -11.92 -11.54 -48.92
C GLY A 91 -10.41 -11.66 -48.79
N ASN A 92 -9.63 -10.94 -49.61
CA ASN A 92 -8.18 -10.95 -49.48
C ASN A 92 -7.72 -10.06 -48.32
N PHE A 93 -6.70 -10.51 -47.60
CA PHE A 93 -6.04 -9.73 -46.58
C PHE A 93 -4.53 -9.96 -46.66
N PHE A 94 -3.78 -9.03 -46.08
CA PHE A 94 -2.34 -9.15 -45.90
C PHE A 94 -2.04 -9.20 -44.42
N ALA A 95 -1.24 -10.19 -44.04
CA ALA A 95 -0.71 -10.36 -42.70
C ALA A 95 0.81 -10.25 -42.74
N HIS A 96 1.35 -9.36 -41.92
CA HIS A 96 2.77 -9.15 -41.68
C HIS A 96 3.08 -9.61 -40.26
N ALA A 97 3.79 -10.71 -40.11
CA ALA A 97 4.24 -11.22 -38.82
C ALA A 97 5.68 -10.80 -38.56
N VAL A 98 5.97 -10.39 -37.33
CA VAL A 98 7.31 -10.16 -36.80
C VAL A 98 7.48 -11.05 -35.58
N VAL A 99 8.44 -11.97 -35.63
CA VAL A 99 8.81 -12.82 -34.51
C VAL A 99 10.18 -12.38 -34.05
N ALA A 100 10.28 -11.97 -32.79
CA ALA A 100 11.51 -11.40 -32.24
C ALA A 100 12.09 -12.30 -31.16
N GLU A 101 13.39 -12.19 -30.93
CA GLU A 101 13.95 -12.69 -29.67
C GLU A 101 13.50 -11.79 -28.49
N PRO A 102 13.41 -12.30 -27.26
CA PRO A 102 12.87 -11.54 -26.13
C PRO A 102 13.59 -10.23 -25.80
N ASP A 103 14.90 -10.18 -26.05
CA ASP A 103 15.78 -9.02 -25.86
C ASP A 103 15.45 -7.86 -26.82
N GLU A 104 14.90 -8.15 -27.99
CA GLU A 104 14.48 -7.12 -28.96
C GLU A 104 13.31 -6.26 -28.49
N LEU A 105 12.56 -6.71 -27.47
CA LEU A 105 11.50 -5.94 -26.84
C LEU A 105 11.89 -5.43 -25.45
N GLU A 106 13.15 -5.57 -25.04
CA GLU A 106 13.61 -5.00 -23.78
C GLU A 106 13.42 -3.48 -23.77
N GLY A 107 12.75 -2.96 -22.75
CA GLY A 107 12.41 -1.54 -22.66
C GLY A 107 11.24 -1.08 -23.53
N LEU A 108 10.65 -1.96 -24.35
CA LEU A 108 9.51 -1.65 -25.22
C LEU A 108 8.22 -2.31 -24.73
N ARG A 109 7.10 -1.62 -24.91
CA ARG A 109 5.75 -2.18 -24.84
C ARG A 109 5.33 -2.57 -26.26
N PRO A 110 4.85 -3.80 -26.51
CA PRO A 110 4.49 -4.23 -27.86
C PRO A 110 3.43 -3.34 -28.55
N ALA A 111 2.59 -2.66 -27.77
CA ALA A 111 1.59 -1.72 -28.28
C ALA A 111 2.22 -0.50 -28.99
N GLU A 112 3.41 -0.07 -28.60
CA GLU A 112 4.13 1.07 -29.23
C GLU A 112 4.49 0.81 -30.70
N LEU A 113 4.56 -0.46 -31.07
CA LEU A 113 4.87 -0.86 -32.43
C LEU A 113 3.65 -0.71 -33.36
N TRP A 114 2.48 -0.28 -32.88
CA TRP A 114 1.28 -0.05 -33.71
C TRP A 114 1.53 0.78 -34.97
N HIS A 115 2.31 1.86 -34.85
CA HIS A 115 2.70 2.74 -35.96
C HIS A 115 4.17 2.61 -36.37
N ALA A 116 4.81 1.49 -36.05
CA ALA A 116 6.22 1.28 -36.39
C ALA A 116 6.44 1.29 -37.91
N ALA A 117 7.54 1.91 -38.34
CA ALA A 117 7.84 2.13 -39.76
C ALA A 117 8.13 0.83 -40.55
N HIS A 118 8.46 -0.27 -39.87
CA HIS A 118 8.69 -1.55 -40.51
C HIS A 118 7.41 -2.18 -41.07
N TRP A 119 6.22 -1.75 -40.61
CA TRP A 119 4.97 -2.28 -41.14
C TRP A 119 4.73 -1.86 -42.58
N THR A 120 4.64 -2.84 -43.46
CA THR A 120 4.36 -2.57 -44.87
C THR A 120 2.85 -2.64 -45.17
N PRO A 121 2.36 -1.86 -46.16
CA PRO A 121 0.94 -1.90 -46.53
C PRO A 121 0.59 -3.06 -47.48
N MET A 122 1.59 -3.69 -48.10
CA MET A 122 1.45 -4.69 -49.14
C MET A 122 2.57 -5.73 -49.00
N PRO A 123 2.37 -6.97 -49.46
CA PRO A 123 3.44 -7.96 -49.48
C PRO A 123 4.64 -7.47 -50.31
N ALA A 124 5.84 -7.76 -49.82
CA ALA A 124 7.07 -7.56 -50.58
C ALA A 124 7.01 -8.24 -51.96
N PRO A 125 7.61 -7.64 -53.00
CA PRO A 125 7.58 -8.20 -54.36
C PRO A 125 8.41 -9.50 -54.52
N GLY A 126 9.35 -9.76 -53.61
CA GLY A 126 10.19 -10.95 -53.59
C GLY A 126 9.85 -11.91 -52.46
N ALA A 127 10.39 -13.14 -52.51
CA ALA A 127 10.15 -14.18 -51.51
C ALA A 127 11.06 -14.09 -50.27
N VAL A 128 12.06 -13.20 -50.30
CA VAL A 128 13.05 -13.05 -49.22
C VAL A 128 12.88 -11.67 -48.61
N LEU A 129 12.80 -11.62 -47.29
CA LEU A 129 12.76 -10.39 -46.49
C LEU A 129 14.10 -10.22 -45.77
N GLU A 130 14.56 -8.99 -45.64
CA GLU A 130 15.66 -8.69 -44.75
C GLU A 130 15.20 -8.89 -43.28
N PRO A 131 16.08 -9.33 -42.38
CA PRO A 131 15.79 -9.30 -40.95
C PRO A 131 15.57 -7.86 -40.47
N LEU A 132 14.84 -7.71 -39.37
CA LEU A 132 14.79 -6.44 -38.65
C LEU A 132 15.90 -6.45 -37.61
N ASP A 133 16.83 -5.50 -37.76
CA ASP A 133 17.95 -5.31 -36.82
C ASP A 133 17.48 -4.60 -35.55
N GLU A 134 16.47 -3.73 -35.63
CA GLU A 134 15.90 -3.00 -34.50
C GLU A 134 14.38 -2.79 -34.67
N LEU A 135 13.63 -2.93 -33.59
CA LEU A 135 12.20 -2.63 -33.52
C LEU A 135 11.98 -1.20 -33.02
N ASN A 136 11.88 -0.25 -33.95
CA ASN A 136 11.68 1.16 -33.62
C ASN A 136 10.19 1.48 -33.38
N PRO A 137 9.78 1.89 -32.17
CA PRO A 137 8.41 2.31 -31.89
C PRO A 137 8.04 3.61 -32.59
N GLY A 138 6.74 3.81 -32.82
CA GLY A 138 6.22 5.10 -33.28
C GLY A 138 5.99 6.05 -32.10
N ALA A 139 6.27 7.35 -32.27
CA ALA A 139 6.08 8.38 -31.24
C ALA A 139 4.61 8.74 -30.91
N ALA A 140 3.63 7.99 -31.43
CA ALA A 140 2.22 8.30 -31.21
C ALA A 140 1.68 7.69 -29.91
N LEU A 141 2.36 6.69 -29.36
CA LEU A 141 1.93 5.90 -28.20
C LEU A 141 3.00 5.90 -27.09
N ASP A 142 3.91 6.87 -27.08
CA ASP A 142 4.77 7.09 -25.92
C ASP A 142 3.96 7.61 -24.71
N PRO A 143 4.47 7.44 -23.47
CA PRO A 143 3.73 7.81 -22.26
C PRO A 143 3.28 9.27 -22.23
N GLU A 144 4.13 10.20 -22.66
CA GLU A 144 3.85 11.64 -22.69
C GLU A 144 2.70 11.98 -23.64
N ALA A 145 2.73 11.43 -24.86
CA ALA A 145 1.67 11.60 -25.85
C ALA A 145 0.34 11.01 -25.35
N LEU A 146 0.39 9.85 -24.70
CA LEU A 146 -0.79 9.20 -24.12
C LEU A 146 -1.36 9.98 -22.94
N ALA A 147 -0.52 10.54 -22.05
CA ALA A 147 -0.97 11.37 -20.94
C ALA A 147 -1.61 12.67 -21.43
N ALA A 148 -1.00 13.33 -22.44
CA ALA A 148 -1.57 14.50 -23.09
C ALA A 148 -2.91 14.18 -23.76
N TRP A 149 -3.02 13.02 -24.40
CA TRP A 149 -4.27 12.53 -24.98
C TRP A 149 -5.34 12.29 -23.91
N LEU A 150 -5.05 11.56 -22.83
CA LEU A 150 -6.00 11.31 -21.73
C LEU A 150 -6.54 12.60 -21.09
N ALA A 151 -5.69 13.63 -20.97
CA ALA A 151 -6.08 14.91 -20.40
C ALA A 151 -7.07 15.71 -21.26
N VAL A 152 -7.09 15.48 -22.58
CA VAL A 152 -7.87 16.28 -23.54
C VAL A 152 -8.97 15.46 -24.22
N SER A 153 -8.86 14.14 -24.24
CA SER A 153 -9.68 13.25 -25.06
C SER A 153 -9.96 11.96 -24.30
N GLY A 154 -11.20 11.79 -23.89
CA GLY A 154 -11.68 10.59 -23.21
C GLY A 154 -13.21 10.60 -23.08
N PRO A 155 -13.79 9.48 -22.61
CA PRO A 155 -15.16 9.50 -22.07
C PRO A 155 -15.26 10.51 -20.92
N ASP A 156 -16.46 10.77 -20.39
CA ASP A 156 -16.70 11.80 -19.35
C ASP A 156 -15.70 11.76 -18.17
N ASP A 157 -15.19 10.58 -17.81
CA ASP A 157 -14.05 10.40 -16.90
C ASP A 157 -13.08 9.31 -17.41
N PRO A 158 -11.98 9.67 -18.12
CA PRO A 158 -11.02 8.69 -18.63
C PRO A 158 -10.22 8.02 -17.51
N TYR A 159 -10.02 8.69 -16.37
CA TYR A 159 -9.20 8.14 -15.28
C TYR A 159 -9.98 7.10 -14.48
N ALA A 160 -11.30 7.27 -14.32
CA ALA A 160 -12.15 6.22 -13.76
C ALA A 160 -12.19 4.98 -14.67
N LEU A 161 -12.30 5.16 -15.99
CA LEU A 161 -12.22 4.05 -16.94
C LEU A 161 -10.86 3.34 -16.87
N LEU A 162 -9.76 4.11 -16.82
CA LEU A 162 -8.42 3.56 -16.67
C LEU A 162 -8.30 2.70 -15.41
N ALA A 163 -8.76 3.19 -14.27
CA ALA A 163 -8.72 2.45 -13.02
C ALA A 163 -9.45 1.09 -13.15
N GLN A 164 -10.64 1.09 -13.74
CA GLN A 164 -11.40 -0.15 -13.94
C GLN A 164 -10.73 -1.12 -14.92
N LEU A 165 -10.13 -0.61 -15.99
CA LEU A 165 -9.38 -1.42 -16.94
C LEU A 165 -8.15 -2.06 -16.29
N VAL A 166 -7.41 -1.31 -15.47
CA VAL A 166 -6.25 -1.81 -14.73
C VAL A 166 -6.66 -2.93 -13.78
N ASP A 167 -7.76 -2.77 -13.03
CA ASP A 167 -8.29 -3.83 -12.16
C ASP A 167 -8.69 -5.08 -12.94
N ALA A 168 -9.47 -4.92 -14.01
CA ALA A 168 -9.93 -6.04 -14.83
C ALA A 168 -8.75 -6.80 -15.46
N VAL A 169 -7.72 -6.08 -15.93
CA VAL A 169 -6.52 -6.68 -16.50
C VAL A 169 -5.66 -7.35 -15.44
N ALA A 170 -5.50 -6.74 -14.27
CA ALA A 170 -4.80 -7.35 -13.14
C ALA A 170 -5.49 -8.66 -12.72
N GLU A 171 -6.82 -8.68 -12.61
CA GLU A 171 -7.60 -9.88 -12.29
C GLU A 171 -7.40 -11.01 -13.30
N VAL A 172 -7.44 -10.68 -14.61
CA VAL A 172 -7.23 -11.64 -15.70
C VAL A 172 -5.80 -12.19 -15.71
N LEU A 173 -4.80 -11.34 -15.48
CA LEU A 173 -3.40 -11.75 -15.38
C LEU A 173 -3.13 -12.59 -14.12
N GLY A 174 -3.76 -12.26 -12.99
CA GLY A 174 -3.64 -12.99 -11.73
C GLY A 174 -4.26 -14.37 -11.76
N ARG A 175 -5.43 -14.52 -12.40
CA ARG A 175 -6.07 -15.83 -12.59
C ARG A 175 -5.42 -16.69 -13.67
N GLY A 176 -4.70 -16.06 -14.62
CA GLY A 176 -4.15 -16.75 -15.79
C GLY A 176 -5.21 -17.22 -16.79
N HIS A 177 -6.46 -16.81 -16.63
CA HIS A 177 -7.56 -17.07 -17.56
C HIS A 177 -8.55 -15.91 -17.61
N GLY A 178 -9.44 -15.90 -18.60
CA GLY A 178 -10.36 -14.79 -18.86
C GLY A 178 -9.82 -13.80 -19.89
N ARG A 179 -10.61 -12.75 -20.16
CA ARG A 179 -10.33 -11.70 -21.14
C ARG A 179 -11.03 -10.39 -20.77
N VAL A 180 -10.42 -9.29 -21.15
CA VAL A 180 -11.01 -7.94 -21.15
C VAL A 180 -11.27 -7.55 -22.60
N VAL A 181 -12.51 -7.15 -22.90
CA VAL A 181 -12.93 -6.74 -24.25
C VAL A 181 -13.07 -5.22 -24.31
N LEU A 182 -12.37 -4.59 -25.24
CA LEU A 182 -12.45 -3.16 -25.52
C LEU A 182 -13.33 -2.95 -26.76
N VAL A 183 -14.37 -2.14 -26.63
CA VAL A 183 -15.37 -1.91 -27.67
C VAL A 183 -15.29 -0.46 -28.13
N ALA A 184 -14.92 -0.26 -29.40
CA ALA A 184 -14.98 1.04 -30.08
C ALA A 184 -15.07 0.84 -31.60
N ASP A 185 -15.64 1.82 -32.28
CA ASP A 185 -15.67 1.92 -33.75
C ASP A 185 -14.32 2.37 -34.34
N ASP A 186 -13.52 3.09 -33.55
CA ASP A 186 -12.16 3.50 -33.90
C ASP A 186 -11.10 2.56 -33.30
N VAL A 187 -10.32 1.93 -34.16
CA VAL A 187 -9.24 1.02 -33.75
C VAL A 187 -8.02 1.77 -33.19
N GLU A 188 -7.81 3.03 -33.57
CA GLU A 188 -6.75 3.87 -32.99
C GLU A 188 -7.04 4.14 -31.51
N LEU A 189 -8.30 4.36 -31.15
CA LEU A 189 -8.74 4.49 -29.76
C LEU A 189 -8.44 3.22 -28.96
N ILE A 190 -8.73 2.04 -29.53
CA ILE A 190 -8.42 0.75 -28.91
C ILE A 190 -6.89 0.61 -28.70
N ALA A 191 -6.08 0.91 -29.73
CA ALA A 191 -4.63 0.82 -29.65
C ALA A 191 -4.05 1.74 -28.55
N ARG A 192 -4.56 2.97 -28.41
CA ARG A 192 -4.19 3.90 -27.34
C ARG A 192 -4.51 3.34 -25.96
N TRP A 193 -5.72 2.83 -25.74
CA TRP A 193 -6.09 2.23 -24.46
C TRP A 193 -5.26 0.99 -24.11
N ILE A 194 -4.96 0.13 -25.10
CA ILE A 194 -4.04 -0.99 -24.92
C ILE A 194 -2.66 -0.50 -24.49
N ALA A 195 -2.15 0.58 -25.09
CA ALA A 195 -0.86 1.17 -24.73
C ALA A 195 -0.87 1.74 -23.30
N VAL A 196 -1.87 2.55 -22.94
CA VAL A 196 -2.03 3.10 -21.57
C VAL A 196 -2.08 1.99 -20.52
N VAL A 197 -2.88 0.95 -20.77
CA VAL A 197 -2.94 -0.22 -19.88
C VAL A 197 -1.59 -0.91 -19.80
N SER A 198 -0.89 -1.12 -20.93
CA SER A 198 0.42 -1.79 -20.94
C SER A 198 1.47 -1.04 -20.12
N TYR A 199 1.47 0.29 -20.18
CA TYR A 199 2.36 1.14 -19.38
C TYR A 199 1.97 1.23 -17.91
N SER A 200 0.70 1.02 -17.59
CA SER A 200 0.18 0.96 -16.23
C SER A 200 0.60 -0.32 -15.48
N LEU A 201 1.24 -1.27 -16.15
CA LEU A 201 1.68 -2.53 -15.57
C LEU A 201 3.22 -2.58 -15.43
N PRO A 202 3.75 -3.24 -14.39
CA PRO A 202 5.16 -3.59 -14.30
C PRO A 202 5.63 -4.31 -15.59
N VAL A 203 6.89 -4.07 -15.99
CA VAL A 203 7.47 -4.56 -17.26
C VAL A 203 7.21 -6.05 -17.47
N ALA A 204 7.49 -6.87 -16.46
CA ALA A 204 7.30 -8.32 -16.53
C ALA A 204 5.83 -8.74 -16.71
N ALA A 205 4.87 -7.94 -16.25
CA ALA A 205 3.45 -8.22 -16.40
C ALA A 205 2.94 -7.81 -17.79
N ALA A 206 3.32 -6.64 -18.30
CA ALA A 206 2.95 -6.24 -19.65
C ALA A 206 3.54 -7.15 -20.72
N ALA A 207 4.75 -7.69 -20.52
CA ALA A 207 5.32 -8.68 -21.43
C ALA A 207 4.48 -9.96 -21.56
N ARG A 208 3.62 -10.26 -20.58
CA ARG A 208 2.65 -11.38 -20.60
C ARG A 208 1.25 -10.98 -21.07
N LEU A 209 0.98 -9.68 -21.20
CA LEU A 209 -0.32 -9.17 -21.63
C LEU A 209 -0.45 -9.33 -23.15
N SER A 210 -0.97 -10.46 -23.60
CA SER A 210 -1.33 -10.65 -25.01
C SER A 210 -2.54 -9.81 -25.37
N PHE A 211 -2.51 -9.20 -26.55
CA PHE A 211 -3.60 -8.34 -27.01
C PHE A 211 -3.87 -8.46 -28.50
N VAL A 212 -5.07 -8.05 -28.92
CA VAL A 212 -5.40 -7.83 -30.32
C VAL A 212 -6.24 -6.55 -30.45
N THR A 213 -5.89 -5.63 -31.35
CA THR A 213 -6.62 -4.36 -31.51
C THR A 213 -7.96 -4.52 -32.23
N TYR A 214 -8.11 -5.56 -33.04
CA TYR A 214 -9.35 -5.88 -33.73
C TYR A 214 -9.53 -7.38 -33.96
N THR A 215 -10.70 -7.92 -33.58
CA THR A 215 -11.19 -9.23 -34.01
C THR A 215 -12.70 -9.19 -34.26
N ALA A 216 -13.14 -9.97 -35.25
CA ALA A 216 -14.55 -10.24 -35.51
C ALA A 216 -15.17 -11.33 -34.61
N ASP A 217 -14.37 -11.88 -33.69
CA ASP A 217 -14.76 -12.99 -32.80
C ASP A 217 -14.05 -12.84 -31.46
N PRO A 218 -14.51 -11.89 -30.63
CA PRO A 218 -13.88 -11.58 -29.35
C PRO A 218 -13.96 -12.73 -28.33
N ASP A 219 -15.01 -13.56 -28.43
CA ASP A 219 -15.25 -14.69 -27.52
C ASP A 219 -14.23 -15.82 -27.72
N SER A 220 -13.83 -16.07 -28.97
CA SER A 220 -12.88 -17.14 -29.31
C SER A 220 -11.43 -16.68 -29.40
N ALA A 221 -11.15 -15.38 -29.25
CA ALA A 221 -9.80 -14.84 -29.29
C ALA A 221 -8.88 -15.51 -28.24
N ALA A 222 -7.61 -15.73 -28.56
CA ALA A 222 -6.67 -16.31 -27.59
C ALA A 222 -6.09 -15.26 -26.63
N GLN A 223 -6.22 -13.98 -26.98
CA GLN A 223 -5.60 -12.86 -26.29
C GLN A 223 -6.35 -12.45 -25.02
N ARG A 224 -5.64 -11.82 -24.09
CA ARG A 224 -6.21 -11.36 -22.81
C ARG A 224 -6.89 -10.01 -22.92
N LEU A 225 -6.40 -9.12 -23.77
CA LEU A 225 -6.97 -7.81 -24.03
C LEU A 225 -7.41 -7.72 -25.49
N VAL A 226 -8.71 -7.63 -25.72
CA VAL A 226 -9.31 -7.91 -27.04
C VAL A 226 -10.13 -6.73 -27.52
N GLY A 227 -9.72 -6.11 -28.62
CA GLY A 227 -10.45 -5.06 -29.30
C GLY A 227 -11.48 -5.58 -30.29
N THR A 228 -12.65 -4.96 -30.33
CA THR A 228 -13.71 -5.27 -31.31
C THR A 228 -14.61 -4.06 -31.56
N THR A 229 -15.47 -4.15 -32.58
CA THR A 229 -16.42 -3.08 -32.92
C THR A 229 -17.75 -3.26 -32.19
N PRO A 230 -18.54 -2.17 -32.00
CA PRO A 230 -19.86 -2.25 -31.38
C PRO A 230 -20.80 -3.23 -32.09
N ALA A 231 -20.78 -3.28 -33.42
CA ALA A 231 -21.62 -4.16 -34.22
C ALA A 231 -21.31 -5.64 -33.97
N ILE A 232 -20.02 -5.99 -33.83
CA ILE A 232 -19.59 -7.35 -33.50
C ILE A 232 -19.94 -7.69 -32.05
N TRP A 233 -19.66 -6.78 -31.12
CA TRP A 233 -19.94 -7.01 -29.71
C TRP A 233 -21.43 -7.20 -29.42
N ALA A 234 -22.30 -6.42 -30.06
CA ALA A 234 -23.76 -6.57 -29.92
C ALA A 234 -24.26 -7.98 -30.30
N ALA A 235 -23.60 -8.66 -31.25
CA ALA A 235 -23.92 -10.03 -31.63
C ALA A 235 -23.29 -11.09 -30.70
N ALA A 236 -22.11 -10.82 -30.15
CA ALA A 236 -21.33 -11.76 -29.34
C ALA A 236 -21.74 -11.76 -27.85
N GLN A 237 -22.11 -10.61 -27.28
CA GLN A 237 -22.26 -10.38 -25.83
C GLN A 237 -23.16 -11.39 -25.09
N HIS A 238 -24.12 -12.00 -25.76
CA HIS A 238 -25.02 -12.99 -25.17
C HIS A 238 -24.37 -14.36 -24.89
N HIS A 239 -23.18 -14.60 -25.43
CA HIS A 239 -22.42 -15.85 -25.28
C HIS A 239 -21.14 -15.68 -24.43
N ALA A 240 -20.79 -14.44 -24.08
CA ALA A 240 -19.52 -14.06 -23.47
C ALA A 240 -19.49 -14.20 -21.93
N SER A 241 -19.71 -15.40 -21.40
CA SER A 241 -19.90 -15.63 -19.94
C SER A 241 -18.70 -15.30 -19.03
N HIS A 242 -17.51 -15.06 -19.61
CA HIS A 242 -16.25 -14.83 -18.87
C HIS A 242 -15.46 -13.60 -19.36
N ALA A 243 -16.09 -12.71 -20.11
CA ALA A 243 -15.45 -11.49 -20.62
C ALA A 243 -15.94 -10.25 -19.86
N SER A 244 -15.02 -9.43 -19.37
CA SER A 244 -15.33 -8.08 -18.89
C SER A 244 -15.23 -7.12 -20.06
N ALA A 245 -16.34 -6.51 -20.48
CA ALA A 245 -16.38 -5.64 -21.65
C ALA A 245 -16.52 -4.16 -21.26
N PHE A 246 -15.78 -3.31 -21.98
CA PHE A 246 -15.72 -1.87 -21.77
C PHE A 246 -16.00 -1.13 -23.07
N ASP A 247 -17.08 -0.35 -23.10
CA ASP A 247 -17.37 0.58 -24.19
C ASP A 247 -16.56 1.86 -23.96
N LEU A 248 -15.56 2.08 -24.81
CA LEU A 248 -14.57 3.14 -24.62
C LEU A 248 -15.16 4.55 -24.80
N HIS A 249 -16.35 4.67 -25.39
CA HIS A 249 -17.04 5.94 -25.56
C HIS A 249 -18.01 6.25 -24.40
N LYS A 250 -18.55 5.23 -23.75
CA LYS A 250 -19.51 5.39 -22.64
C LYS A 250 -18.86 5.50 -21.27
N GLY A 251 -17.57 5.20 -21.16
CA GLY A 251 -16.84 5.20 -19.89
C GLY A 251 -17.04 3.93 -19.07
N GLY A 252 -16.39 3.89 -17.90
CA GLY A 252 -16.47 2.77 -16.98
C GLY A 252 -17.83 2.67 -16.27
N ALA A 253 -18.19 1.47 -15.79
CA ALA A 253 -19.36 1.29 -14.94
C ALA A 253 -19.16 1.93 -13.55
N ASP A 254 -20.21 2.14 -12.75
CA ASP A 254 -20.13 2.73 -11.38
C ASP A 254 -19.38 1.86 -10.32
N GLY A 255 -18.49 0.96 -10.75
CA GLY A 255 -17.67 0.12 -9.89
C GLY A 255 -16.59 0.93 -9.17
N ARG A 256 -16.45 0.68 -7.86
CA ARG A 256 -15.38 1.28 -7.05
C ARG A 256 -14.06 0.54 -7.36
N ALA A 257 -13.17 1.18 -8.09
CA ALA A 257 -11.84 0.64 -8.38
C ALA A 257 -11.00 0.45 -7.10
N SER A 258 -10.05 -0.48 -7.15
CA SER A 258 -9.09 -0.77 -6.09
C SER A 258 -8.24 0.46 -5.72
N ARG A 259 -7.50 0.39 -4.62
CA ARG A 259 -6.54 1.45 -4.28
C ARG A 259 -5.43 1.49 -5.32
N PHE A 260 -4.91 0.33 -5.75
CA PHE A 260 -3.88 0.28 -6.77
C PHE A 260 -4.31 0.95 -8.07
N ALA A 261 -5.46 0.58 -8.61
CA ALA A 261 -5.97 1.13 -9.85
C ALA A 261 -6.21 2.65 -9.78
N ARG A 262 -6.71 3.15 -8.64
CA ARG A 262 -6.88 4.60 -8.43
C ARG A 262 -5.53 5.31 -8.39
N THR A 263 -4.54 4.78 -7.68
CA THR A 263 -3.20 5.38 -7.63
C THR A 263 -2.52 5.37 -9.00
N VAL A 264 -2.69 4.32 -9.81
CA VAL A 264 -2.23 4.29 -11.22
C VAL A 264 -2.91 5.40 -12.02
N ALA A 265 -4.24 5.53 -11.93
CA ALA A 265 -4.98 6.58 -12.63
C ALA A 265 -4.56 7.99 -12.20
N ASP A 266 -4.27 8.19 -10.91
CA ASP A 266 -3.74 9.45 -10.38
C ASP A 266 -2.33 9.76 -10.93
N CYS A 267 -1.47 8.75 -11.08
CA CYS A 267 -0.17 8.92 -11.72
C CYS A 267 -0.32 9.39 -13.17
N TRP A 268 -1.23 8.78 -13.95
CA TRP A 268 -1.51 9.24 -15.30
C TRP A 268 -2.08 10.65 -15.34
N ARG A 269 -2.99 11.00 -14.43
CA ARG A 269 -3.55 12.35 -14.33
C ARG A 269 -2.48 13.41 -14.06
N ALA A 270 -1.48 13.06 -13.27
CA ALA A 270 -0.36 13.93 -12.94
C ALA A 270 0.82 13.83 -13.93
N ALA A 271 0.76 12.94 -14.93
CA ALA A 271 1.90 12.54 -15.76
C ALA A 271 3.13 12.11 -14.94
N ASP A 272 2.90 11.45 -13.80
CA ASP A 272 3.93 10.97 -12.87
C ASP A 272 4.31 9.51 -13.18
N PHE A 273 5.14 9.33 -14.22
CA PHE A 273 5.63 8.01 -14.62
C PHE A 273 6.61 7.39 -13.62
N GLY A 274 7.39 8.22 -12.90
CA GLY A 274 8.21 7.75 -11.78
C GLY A 274 7.38 7.12 -10.67
N GLY A 275 6.16 7.61 -10.47
CA GLY A 275 5.14 6.99 -9.64
C GLY A 275 4.71 5.59 -10.07
N LEU A 276 4.54 5.37 -11.38
CA LEU A 276 4.19 4.04 -11.92
C LEU A 276 5.35 3.06 -11.71
N ASP A 277 6.59 3.51 -11.91
CA ASP A 277 7.78 2.72 -11.64
C ASP A 277 7.92 2.39 -10.15
N ALA A 278 7.67 3.37 -9.26
CA ALA A 278 7.67 3.18 -7.81
C ALA A 278 6.66 2.12 -7.35
N LEU A 279 5.46 2.07 -7.95
CA LEU A 279 4.48 1.00 -7.66
C LEU A 279 5.04 -0.38 -8.01
N GLY A 280 5.68 -0.51 -9.18
CA GLY A 280 6.30 -1.76 -9.62
C GLY A 280 7.50 -2.19 -8.78
N GLU A 281 8.27 -1.22 -8.26
CA GLU A 281 9.39 -1.45 -7.34
C GLU A 281 8.89 -1.95 -5.96
N LEU A 282 7.83 -1.33 -5.43
CA LEU A 282 7.28 -1.68 -4.12
C LEU A 282 6.55 -3.02 -4.10
N ALA A 283 5.78 -3.33 -5.14
CA ALA A 283 5.06 -4.59 -5.26
C ALA A 283 4.78 -4.93 -6.74
N PRO A 284 5.32 -6.03 -7.27
CA PRO A 284 4.96 -6.52 -8.60
C PRO A 284 3.47 -6.83 -8.72
N LEU A 285 2.95 -6.84 -9.95
CA LEU A 285 1.56 -7.18 -10.23
C LEU A 285 1.24 -8.61 -9.76
N ASN A 286 0.12 -8.77 -9.05
CA ASN A 286 -0.34 -10.00 -8.36
C ASN A 286 0.35 -10.31 -7.02
N ASP A 287 1.22 -9.42 -6.51
CA ASP A 287 1.63 -9.50 -5.13
C ASP A 287 0.42 -9.14 -4.23
N PRO A 288 0.09 -9.95 -3.20
CA PRO A 288 -0.96 -9.58 -2.23
C PRO A 288 -0.71 -8.22 -1.56
N ALA A 289 0.52 -7.69 -1.59
CA ALA A 289 0.89 -6.38 -1.06
C ALA A 289 0.60 -5.19 -2.00
N GLN A 290 0.05 -5.42 -3.19
CA GLN A 290 -0.17 -4.40 -4.21
C GLN A 290 -1.03 -3.23 -3.71
N GLU A 291 -2.09 -3.51 -2.95
CA GLU A 291 -2.92 -2.47 -2.31
C GLU A 291 -2.12 -1.67 -1.27
N GLY A 292 -1.25 -2.34 -0.51
CA GLY A 292 -0.36 -1.71 0.45
C GLY A 292 0.68 -0.80 -0.21
N ALA A 293 1.22 -1.19 -1.37
CA ALA A 293 2.18 -0.38 -2.13
C ALA A 293 1.54 0.91 -2.65
N ALA A 294 0.31 0.80 -3.16
CA ALA A 294 -0.45 1.96 -3.61
C ALA A 294 -0.89 2.87 -2.46
N ALA A 295 -1.27 2.30 -1.32
CA ALA A 295 -1.54 3.06 -0.10
C ALA A 295 -0.28 3.83 0.35
N LEU A 296 0.86 3.15 0.44
CA LEU A 296 2.14 3.72 0.84
C LEU A 296 2.61 4.84 -0.09
N LEU A 297 2.53 4.65 -1.40
CA LEU A 297 2.92 5.67 -2.37
C LEU A 297 2.06 6.94 -2.24
N ALA A 298 0.74 6.79 -2.11
CA ALA A 298 -0.11 7.97 -1.96
C ALA A 298 0.05 8.65 -0.59
N LEU A 299 0.39 7.91 0.48
CA LEU A 299 0.83 8.51 1.75
C LEU A 299 2.11 9.32 1.60
N CYS A 300 3.10 8.83 0.84
CA CYS A 300 4.32 9.59 0.52
C CYS A 300 4.03 10.89 -0.25
N ARG A 301 2.91 10.93 -0.97
CA ARG A 301 2.42 12.14 -1.68
C ARG A 301 1.51 13.03 -0.82
N GLY A 302 1.30 12.68 0.45
CA GLY A 302 0.44 13.44 1.36
C GLY A 302 -1.06 13.31 1.05
N ASP A 303 -1.48 12.23 0.39
CA ASP A 303 -2.90 11.95 0.17
C ASP A 303 -3.60 11.70 1.52
N THR A 304 -4.67 12.44 1.78
CA THR A 304 -5.45 12.37 3.02
C THR A 304 -6.70 11.51 2.88
N SER A 305 -6.98 10.99 1.67
CA SER A 305 -8.12 10.11 1.39
C SER A 305 -7.85 8.64 1.71
N VAL A 306 -6.63 8.32 2.19
CA VAL A 306 -6.25 6.97 2.59
C VAL A 306 -7.11 6.51 3.76
N THR A 307 -7.80 5.40 3.55
CA THR A 307 -8.67 4.80 4.57
C THR A 307 -7.86 3.96 5.58
N ALA A 308 -8.44 3.69 6.75
CA ALA A 308 -7.79 2.85 7.76
C ALA A 308 -7.47 1.41 7.27
N GLU A 309 -8.29 0.87 6.36
CA GLU A 309 -8.04 -0.43 5.73
C GLU A 309 -6.81 -0.38 4.81
N GLU A 310 -6.68 0.68 4.02
CA GLU A 310 -5.54 0.92 3.13
C GLU A 310 -4.25 1.21 3.94
N GLU A 311 -4.35 1.95 5.04
CA GLU A 311 -3.24 2.12 6.00
C GLU A 311 -2.80 0.78 6.60
N GLY A 312 -3.75 -0.10 6.94
CA GLY A 312 -3.47 -1.47 7.39
C GLY A 312 -2.70 -2.28 6.34
N ALA A 313 -3.10 -2.21 5.08
CA ALA A 313 -2.39 -2.86 3.98
C ALA A 313 -0.96 -2.31 3.80
N ALA A 314 -0.76 -0.99 3.95
CA ALA A 314 0.57 -0.38 3.94
C ALA A 314 1.44 -0.86 5.12
N ALA A 315 0.87 -0.97 6.32
CA ALA A 315 1.56 -1.49 7.49
C ALA A 315 1.99 -2.96 7.30
N GLU A 316 1.13 -3.78 6.68
CA GLU A 316 1.47 -5.17 6.33
C GLU A 316 2.60 -5.26 5.29
N LEU A 317 2.58 -4.41 4.27
CA LEU A 317 3.68 -4.32 3.29
C LEU A 317 5.01 -3.98 3.99
N LEU A 318 5.02 -2.95 4.85
CA LEU A 318 6.21 -2.56 5.61
C LEU A 318 6.70 -3.69 6.51
N ALA A 319 5.79 -4.40 7.19
CA ALA A 319 6.15 -5.54 8.04
C ALA A 319 6.75 -6.70 7.24
N ARG A 320 6.28 -6.95 6.01
CA ARG A 320 6.75 -8.02 5.14
C ARG A 320 8.09 -7.71 4.49
N HIS A 321 8.27 -6.47 4.03
CA HIS A 321 9.41 -6.08 3.19
C HIS A 321 10.45 -5.19 3.89
N GLY A 322 10.21 -4.74 5.12
CA GLY A 322 11.12 -3.97 6.00
C GLY A 322 12.43 -3.43 5.38
N PRO A 323 13.52 -4.22 5.37
CA PRO A 323 14.83 -3.79 4.86
C PRO A 323 14.92 -3.64 3.33
N GLY A 324 13.96 -4.18 2.58
CA GLY A 324 13.83 -4.03 1.13
C GLY A 324 12.98 -2.83 0.69
N ILE A 325 12.46 -2.03 1.62
CA ILE A 325 11.75 -0.78 1.29
C ILE A 325 12.78 0.27 0.81
N PRO A 326 12.59 0.88 -0.38
CA PRO A 326 13.53 1.88 -0.91
C PRO A 326 13.74 3.08 0.00
N GLU A 327 14.94 3.69 -0.04
CA GLU A 327 15.30 4.81 0.84
C GLU A 327 14.39 6.04 0.64
N TRP A 328 13.98 6.30 -0.61
CA TRP A 328 13.13 7.43 -0.96
C TRP A 328 11.78 7.40 -0.23
N VAL A 329 11.24 6.21 0.07
CA VAL A 329 9.97 6.04 0.79
C VAL A 329 10.08 6.70 2.16
N TRP A 330 11.16 6.45 2.90
CA TRP A 330 11.31 7.01 4.26
C TRP A 330 11.41 8.53 4.22
N ARG A 331 12.14 9.09 3.25
CA ARG A 331 12.26 10.55 3.08
C ARG A 331 10.89 11.21 2.90
N ASP A 332 10.03 10.59 2.10
CA ASP A 332 8.75 11.19 1.69
C ASP A 332 7.59 10.83 2.63
N LEU A 333 7.69 9.70 3.34
CA LEU A 333 6.70 9.22 4.30
C LEU A 333 6.80 9.89 5.67
N VAL A 334 8.02 10.14 6.17
CA VAL A 334 8.27 10.69 7.52
C VAL A 334 7.50 11.98 7.80
N PRO A 335 7.44 12.99 6.89
CA PRO A 335 6.66 14.21 7.13
C PRO A 335 5.16 13.97 7.32
N GLY A 336 4.62 12.89 6.76
CA GLY A 336 3.20 12.54 6.84
C GLY A 336 2.79 11.79 8.11
N VAL A 337 3.76 11.26 8.88
CA VAL A 337 3.51 10.42 10.07
C VAL A 337 2.51 11.01 11.08
N PRO A 338 2.53 12.32 11.40
CA PRO A 338 1.54 12.91 12.33
C PRO A 338 0.07 12.77 11.89
N SER A 339 -0.17 12.51 10.61
CA SER A 339 -1.51 12.39 10.03
C SER A 339 -2.00 10.93 9.90
N MET A 340 -1.12 9.96 10.08
CA MET A 340 -1.40 8.53 9.92
C MET A 340 -2.16 7.95 11.12
N GLY A 341 -2.89 6.86 10.88
CA GLY A 341 -3.34 5.97 11.94
C GLY A 341 -2.18 5.43 12.79
N LEU A 342 -2.42 5.24 14.09
CA LEU A 342 -1.37 4.87 15.05
C LEU A 342 -0.68 3.55 14.69
N ASP A 343 -1.42 2.55 14.23
CA ASP A 343 -0.87 1.23 13.89
C ASP A 343 0.15 1.33 12.75
N LEU A 344 -0.19 2.08 11.70
CA LEU A 344 0.71 2.36 10.59
C LEU A 344 1.91 3.19 11.05
N ALA A 345 1.70 4.25 11.82
CA ALA A 345 2.78 5.11 12.31
C ALA A 345 3.80 4.32 13.15
N LEU A 346 3.34 3.35 13.96
CA LEU A 346 4.22 2.45 14.71
C LEU A 346 4.90 1.40 13.82
N ALA A 347 4.23 0.89 12.78
CA ALA A 347 4.85 0.02 11.78
C ALA A 347 5.99 0.74 11.04
N VAL A 348 5.78 2.00 10.66
CA VAL A 348 6.81 2.89 10.09
C VAL A 348 7.98 3.03 11.06
N HIS A 349 7.72 3.31 12.35
CA HIS A 349 8.78 3.43 13.36
C HIS A 349 9.61 2.15 13.51
N GLY A 350 8.95 0.98 13.52
CA GLY A 350 9.62 -0.31 13.67
C GLY A 350 10.54 -0.67 12.50
N GLN A 351 10.20 -0.25 11.29
CA GLN A 351 10.94 -0.56 10.07
C GLN A 351 11.87 0.56 9.59
N ALA A 352 11.70 1.78 10.11
CA ALA A 352 12.49 2.93 9.69
C ALA A 352 14.00 2.72 9.92
N PRO A 353 14.85 3.21 8.99
CA PRO A 353 16.30 3.21 9.16
C PRO A 353 16.69 4.06 10.37
N SER A 354 17.85 3.78 10.99
CA SER A 354 18.27 4.42 12.24
C SER A 354 18.30 5.96 12.17
N GLY A 355 18.60 6.53 11.00
CA GLY A 355 18.61 7.99 10.80
C GLY A 355 17.23 8.64 10.77
N ALA A 356 16.15 7.87 10.56
CA ALA A 356 14.78 8.38 10.47
C ALA A 356 13.92 8.05 11.71
N ARG A 357 14.30 7.07 12.53
CA ARG A 357 13.49 6.59 13.67
C ARG A 357 13.06 7.69 14.63
N ASP A 358 13.98 8.57 15.00
CA ASP A 358 13.69 9.68 15.91
C ASP A 358 12.66 10.64 15.34
N ALA A 359 12.78 10.98 14.05
CA ALA A 359 11.83 11.86 13.36
C ALA A 359 10.45 11.21 13.21
N VAL A 360 10.40 9.90 12.93
CA VAL A 360 9.13 9.14 12.91
C VAL A 360 8.49 9.18 14.28
N LEU A 361 9.25 8.92 15.35
CA LEU A 361 8.73 8.90 16.71
C LEU A 361 8.20 10.27 17.15
N ASP A 362 8.91 11.35 16.82
CA ASP A 362 8.44 12.72 17.06
C ASP A 362 7.13 12.98 16.30
N GLY A 363 7.00 12.45 15.08
CA GLY A 363 5.78 12.49 14.30
C GLY A 363 4.61 11.73 14.94
N VAL A 364 4.85 10.52 15.45
CA VAL A 364 3.86 9.70 16.19
C VAL A 364 3.35 10.49 17.39
N ILE A 365 4.26 11.06 18.18
CA ILE A 365 3.94 11.82 19.39
C ILE A 365 3.12 13.08 19.04
N ALA A 366 3.49 13.79 17.97
CA ALA A 366 2.74 14.94 17.49
C ALA A 366 1.31 14.57 17.03
N GLY A 367 1.14 13.45 16.32
CA GLY A 367 -0.16 12.95 15.91
C GLY A 367 -1.07 12.57 17.10
N LEU A 368 -0.50 11.92 18.12
CA LEU A 368 -1.20 11.61 19.37
C LEU A 368 -1.63 12.89 20.11
N ALA A 369 -0.74 13.87 20.22
CA ALA A 369 -1.04 15.15 20.86
C ALA A 369 -2.11 15.95 20.13
N ALA A 370 -2.23 15.79 18.80
CA ALA A 370 -3.29 16.37 17.99
C ALA A 370 -4.64 15.61 18.12
N GLY A 371 -4.73 14.58 18.96
CA GLY A 371 -5.97 13.86 19.24
C GLY A 371 -6.36 12.83 18.17
N ARG A 372 -5.41 12.36 17.35
CA ARG A 372 -5.69 11.40 16.27
C ARG A 372 -5.94 9.96 16.74
N ALA A 373 -5.49 9.60 17.95
CA ALA A 373 -5.84 8.33 18.57
C ALA A 373 -6.74 8.55 19.78
N THR A 374 -7.93 7.96 19.75
CA THR A 374 -8.87 7.99 20.88
C THR A 374 -8.64 6.85 21.86
N MET A 375 -7.92 5.80 21.45
CA MET A 375 -7.60 4.63 22.28
C MET A 375 -6.17 4.16 22.03
N LEU A 376 -5.36 4.14 23.10
CA LEU A 376 -4.03 3.54 23.10
C LEU A 376 -4.13 2.07 23.51
N ALA A 377 -3.77 1.16 22.60
CA ALA A 377 -3.68 -0.26 22.94
C ALA A 377 -2.53 -0.52 23.92
N PRO A 378 -2.62 -1.55 24.78
CA PRO A 378 -1.55 -1.91 25.74
C PRO A 378 -0.16 -2.04 25.12
N THR A 379 -0.08 -2.65 23.93
CA THR A 379 1.16 -2.84 23.15
C THR A 379 1.76 -1.51 22.68
N HIS A 380 0.92 -0.54 22.28
CA HIS A 380 1.37 0.79 21.89
C HIS A 380 1.96 1.53 23.09
N CYS A 381 1.32 1.43 24.26
CA CYS A 381 1.86 2.01 25.49
C CYS A 381 3.23 1.41 25.86
N ASP A 382 3.45 0.11 25.67
CA ASP A 382 4.75 -0.52 25.97
C ASP A 382 5.86 -0.03 25.06
N LEU A 383 5.56 0.22 23.78
CA LEU A 383 6.52 0.76 22.81
C LEU A 383 6.84 2.23 23.14
N LEU A 384 5.81 3.07 23.32
CA LEU A 384 5.99 4.48 23.64
C LEU A 384 6.72 4.70 24.97
N TYR A 385 6.53 3.81 25.95
CA TYR A 385 7.24 3.85 27.23
C TYR A 385 8.74 3.67 27.10
N GLN A 386 9.24 2.99 26.07
CA GLN A 386 10.68 2.87 25.80
C GLN A 386 11.32 4.23 25.48
N HIS A 387 10.50 5.23 25.17
CA HIS A 387 10.89 6.59 24.82
C HIS A 387 10.18 7.63 25.71
N ALA A 388 9.95 7.29 26.99
CA ALA A 388 9.19 8.13 27.92
C ALA A 388 9.76 9.55 28.08
N GLU A 389 11.06 9.75 27.85
CA GLU A 389 11.70 11.06 27.86
C GLU A 389 11.12 12.02 26.81
N ARG A 390 10.71 11.51 25.65
CA ARG A 390 10.12 12.32 24.57
C ARG A 390 8.67 12.70 24.87
N LEU A 391 7.97 11.89 25.65
CA LEU A 391 6.58 12.14 26.04
C LEU A 391 6.45 13.31 27.04
N ARG A 392 7.54 13.76 27.66
CA ARG A 392 7.50 14.84 28.67
C ARG A 392 6.93 16.15 28.15
N ALA A 393 7.09 16.41 26.85
CA ALA A 393 6.56 17.61 26.21
C ALA A 393 5.04 17.54 25.94
N VAL A 394 4.40 16.39 26.12
CA VAL A 394 2.97 16.16 25.86
C VAL A 394 2.33 15.33 26.99
N PRO A 395 2.06 15.96 28.16
CA PRO A 395 1.52 15.28 29.33
C PRO A 395 0.21 14.51 29.07
N ASP A 396 -0.64 15.02 28.19
CA ASP A 396 -1.92 14.40 27.81
C ASP A 396 -1.74 13.03 27.15
N VAL A 397 -0.60 12.80 26.49
CA VAL A 397 -0.21 11.50 25.92
C VAL A 397 0.60 10.69 26.94
N ALA A 398 1.50 11.35 27.66
CA ALA A 398 2.39 10.71 28.63
C ALA A 398 1.63 10.00 29.75
N ILE A 399 0.64 10.66 30.35
CA ILE A 399 -0.11 10.11 31.49
C ILE A 399 -0.79 8.78 31.13
N PRO A 400 -1.64 8.69 30.07
CA PRO A 400 -2.27 7.43 29.69
C PRO A 400 -1.29 6.30 29.38
N VAL A 401 -0.16 6.60 28.72
CA VAL A 401 0.90 5.62 28.44
C VAL A 401 1.51 5.09 29.74
N LEU A 402 1.91 5.99 30.62
CA LEU A 402 2.57 5.68 31.89
C LEU A 402 1.64 4.90 32.83
N THR A 403 0.39 5.35 33.00
CA THR A 403 -0.59 4.65 33.87
C THR A 403 -0.96 3.28 33.32
N SER A 404 -1.08 3.11 32.00
CA SER A 404 -1.28 1.80 31.35
C SER A 404 -0.15 0.82 31.68
N VAL A 405 1.11 1.25 31.55
CA VAL A 405 2.29 0.41 31.84
C VAL A 405 2.37 0.06 33.31
N ALA A 406 2.16 1.02 34.22
CA ALA A 406 2.18 0.78 35.66
C ALA A 406 1.10 -0.20 36.16
N ARG A 407 -0.09 -0.17 35.56
CA ARG A 407 -1.17 -1.11 35.89
C ARG A 407 -0.82 -2.54 35.49
N ARG A 408 -0.23 -2.72 34.30
CA ARG A 408 0.10 -4.04 33.76
C ARG A 408 1.41 -4.62 34.29
N HIS A 409 2.35 -3.76 34.68
CA HIS A 409 3.68 -4.16 35.13
C HIS A 409 4.00 -3.55 36.51
N PRO A 410 3.58 -4.19 37.62
CA PRO A 410 3.80 -3.68 38.97
C PRO A 410 5.28 -3.36 39.28
N GLY A 411 6.21 -4.19 38.79
CA GLY A 411 7.65 -3.96 38.95
C GLY A 411 8.20 -2.71 38.26
N ARG A 412 7.41 -2.05 37.40
CA ARG A 412 7.77 -0.78 36.74
C ARG A 412 7.17 0.45 37.42
N ARG A 413 6.30 0.30 38.44
CA ARG A 413 5.58 1.44 39.05
C ARG A 413 6.50 2.51 39.64
N ILE A 414 7.61 2.13 40.25
CA ILE A 414 8.60 3.09 40.79
C ILE A 414 9.24 3.91 39.66
N ALA A 415 9.64 3.26 38.57
CA ALA A 415 10.23 3.93 37.40
C ALA A 415 9.20 4.84 36.70
N VAL A 416 7.98 4.32 36.50
CA VAL A 416 6.85 5.08 35.94
C VAL A 416 6.53 6.31 36.79
N THR A 417 6.52 6.17 38.11
CA THR A 417 6.32 7.31 39.03
C THR A 417 7.40 8.36 38.81
N GLY A 418 8.66 7.94 38.64
CA GLY A 418 9.75 8.85 38.32
C GLY A 418 9.54 9.64 37.03
N GLU A 419 9.00 9.02 35.97
CA GLU A 419 8.67 9.74 34.74
C GLU A 419 7.48 10.69 34.92
N LEU A 420 6.44 10.30 35.66
CA LEU A 420 5.30 11.18 35.97
C LEU A 420 5.74 12.44 36.71
N LEU A 421 6.64 12.31 37.69
CA LEU A 421 7.15 13.45 38.47
C LEU A 421 7.95 14.46 37.63
N ARG A 422 8.34 14.09 36.41
CA ARG A 422 9.06 14.97 35.47
C ARG A 422 8.12 15.65 34.45
N LEU A 423 6.81 15.44 34.54
CA LEU A 423 5.82 16.11 33.69
C LEU A 423 5.45 17.47 34.29
N ASP A 424 5.63 18.53 33.50
CA ASP A 424 5.22 19.87 33.88
C ASP A 424 3.72 20.11 33.60
N GLY A 425 3.02 20.76 34.52
CA GLY A 425 1.64 21.24 34.31
C GLY A 425 0.53 20.17 34.29
N ALA A 426 0.85 18.91 34.64
CA ALA A 426 -0.09 17.80 34.58
C ALA A 426 -0.81 17.56 35.93
N ASP A 427 -2.02 16.95 35.91
CA ASP A 427 -2.70 16.48 37.12
C ASP A 427 -2.02 15.18 37.65
N LEU A 428 -0.86 15.38 38.29
CA LEU A 428 -0.05 14.31 38.84
C LEU A 428 -0.79 13.52 39.93
N ASP A 429 -1.66 14.17 40.71
CA ASP A 429 -2.37 13.52 41.80
C ASP A 429 -3.37 12.48 41.29
N ALA A 430 -4.07 12.78 40.19
CA ALA A 430 -4.94 11.80 39.53
C ALA A 430 -4.16 10.63 38.95
N ALA A 431 -3.06 10.90 38.23
CA ALA A 431 -2.23 9.87 37.62
C ALA A 431 -1.59 8.95 38.68
N LEU A 432 -1.05 9.50 39.77
CA LEU A 432 -0.47 8.71 40.86
C LEU A 432 -1.51 7.89 41.61
N ARG A 433 -2.74 8.38 41.74
CA ARG A 433 -3.86 7.61 42.32
C ARG A 433 -4.22 6.40 41.46
N GLU A 434 -4.12 6.52 40.14
CA GLU A 434 -4.33 5.42 39.21
C GLU A 434 -3.17 4.41 39.25
N VAL A 435 -1.91 4.88 39.17
CA VAL A 435 -0.71 4.03 39.27
C VAL A 435 -0.71 3.22 40.57
N TRP A 436 -1.04 3.89 41.67
CA TRP A 436 -1.08 3.34 43.02
C TRP A 436 -2.53 3.20 43.51
N GLU A 437 -3.42 2.67 42.66
CA GLU A 437 -4.80 2.36 43.06
C GLU A 437 -4.79 1.46 44.30
N THR A 438 -4.00 0.39 44.23
CA THR A 438 -3.55 -0.34 45.42
C THR A 438 -2.33 0.36 46.01
N PRO A 439 -2.34 0.75 47.30
CA PRO A 439 -1.18 1.36 47.95
C PRO A 439 0.08 0.50 47.81
N PRO A 440 1.29 1.10 47.73
CA PRO A 440 2.54 0.33 47.71
C PRO A 440 2.71 -0.52 48.98
N SER A 441 3.51 -1.57 48.92
CA SER A 441 4.07 -2.19 50.13
C SER A 441 4.97 -1.22 50.89
N ALA A 442 5.26 -1.51 52.16
CA ALA A 442 6.16 -0.68 52.95
C ALA A 442 7.56 -0.58 52.31
N GLY A 443 8.05 -1.69 51.75
CA GLY A 443 9.30 -1.74 50.98
C GLY A 443 9.23 -0.89 49.71
N GLU A 444 8.24 -1.11 48.84
CA GLU A 444 8.09 -0.31 47.60
C GLU A 444 7.92 1.18 47.88
N CYS A 445 7.22 1.55 48.96
CA CYS A 445 7.06 2.96 49.33
C CYS A 445 8.38 3.57 49.82
N THR A 446 9.21 2.79 50.53
CA THR A 446 10.56 3.21 50.95
C THR A 446 11.45 3.39 49.72
N ASP A 447 11.50 2.39 48.84
CA ASP A 447 12.28 2.43 47.59
C ASP A 447 11.86 3.60 46.70
N LEU A 448 10.56 3.91 46.65
CA LEU A 448 10.02 5.06 45.91
C LEU A 448 10.54 6.40 46.46
N LEU A 449 10.53 6.56 47.79
CA LEU A 449 11.02 7.76 48.47
C LEU A 449 12.53 7.90 48.34
N ASP A 450 13.27 6.79 48.37
CA ASP A 450 14.71 6.77 48.17
C ASP A 450 15.11 7.13 46.74
N ALA A 451 14.34 6.66 45.75
CA ALA A 451 14.63 6.93 44.35
C ALA A 451 14.37 8.39 43.94
N HIS A 452 13.32 9.02 44.49
CA HIS A 452 12.83 10.32 43.97
C HIS A 452 12.87 11.46 45.00
N GLY A 453 13.16 11.18 46.26
CA GLY A 453 13.24 12.19 47.32
C GLY A 453 11.89 12.81 47.69
N PRO A 454 11.89 13.97 48.39
CA PRO A 454 10.66 14.62 48.82
C PRO A 454 9.95 15.25 47.62
N HIS A 455 8.73 14.80 47.35
CA HIS A 455 7.86 15.44 46.36
C HIS A 455 6.43 15.59 46.91
N PRO A 456 5.78 16.77 46.80
CA PRO A 456 4.43 17.00 47.32
C PRO A 456 3.39 15.98 46.84
N ALA A 457 3.44 15.62 45.55
CA ALA A 457 2.53 14.63 44.95
C ALA A 457 2.70 13.20 45.53
N LEU A 458 3.85 12.89 46.16
CA LEU A 458 4.07 11.60 46.82
C LEU A 458 3.58 11.58 48.26
N ALA A 459 3.28 12.74 48.87
CA ALA A 459 2.99 12.84 50.31
C ALA A 459 1.77 12.02 50.75
N GLY A 460 0.82 11.74 49.85
CA GLY A 460 -0.35 10.91 50.18
C GLY A 460 -0.07 9.40 50.23
N LEU A 461 1.00 8.91 49.58
CA LEU A 461 1.24 7.47 49.42
C LEU A 461 1.67 6.77 50.73
N PRO A 462 2.56 7.34 51.57
CA PRO A 462 2.90 6.72 52.86
C PRO A 462 1.68 6.58 53.78
N SER A 463 0.86 7.63 53.89
CA SER A 463 -0.37 7.61 54.70
C SER A 463 -1.33 6.50 54.24
N ARG A 464 -1.54 6.33 52.93
CA ARG A 464 -2.36 5.24 52.37
C ARG A 464 -1.76 3.86 52.67
N THR A 465 -0.43 3.76 52.66
CA THR A 465 0.29 2.52 52.97
C THR A 465 0.12 2.13 54.44
N PHE A 466 0.34 3.08 55.36
CA PHE A 466 0.10 2.85 56.80
C PHE A 466 -1.36 2.52 57.08
N THR A 467 -2.29 3.23 56.45
CA THR A 467 -3.73 2.95 56.60
C THR A 467 -4.03 1.52 56.17
N ARG A 468 -3.50 1.07 55.03
CA ARG A 468 -3.70 -0.32 54.58
C ARG A 468 -3.12 -1.33 55.58
N LEU A 469 -1.93 -1.08 56.11
CA LEU A 469 -1.25 -1.99 57.05
C LEU A 469 -1.89 -1.99 58.45
N ALA A 470 -2.61 -0.92 58.80
CA ALA A 470 -3.38 -0.83 60.04
C ALA A 470 -4.61 -1.76 60.06
N PHE A 471 -5.09 -2.22 58.89
CA PHE A 471 -6.31 -3.03 58.78
C PHE A 471 -6.06 -4.40 58.12
N PRO A 472 -6.61 -5.49 58.69
CA PRO A 472 -7.28 -5.59 60.00
C PRO A 472 -6.27 -5.76 61.14
N GLY A 473 -6.48 -5.06 62.27
CA GLY A 473 -5.83 -5.38 63.55
C GLY A 473 -4.43 -4.80 63.80
N GLY A 474 -3.84 -4.07 62.85
CA GLY A 474 -2.58 -3.32 63.07
C GLY A 474 -1.31 -4.15 63.22
N GLU A 475 -1.38 -5.47 63.09
CA GLU A 475 -0.25 -6.38 63.30
C GLU A 475 0.94 -6.06 62.36
N TYR A 476 0.64 -5.62 61.13
CA TYR A 476 1.66 -5.25 60.13
C TYR A 476 2.35 -3.91 60.39
N LEU A 477 1.82 -3.08 61.31
CA LEU A 477 2.43 -1.77 61.64
C LEU A 477 3.76 -1.90 62.38
N ALA A 478 3.96 -3.03 63.08
CA ALA A 478 5.19 -3.29 63.82
C ALA A 478 6.23 -4.09 63.04
N GLU A 479 5.95 -4.46 61.78
CA GLU A 479 6.93 -5.12 60.93
C GLU A 479 8.12 -4.19 60.66
N THR A 480 9.31 -4.78 60.53
CA THR A 480 10.55 -4.04 60.30
C THR A 480 10.48 -3.16 59.05
N ALA A 481 9.84 -3.61 57.98
CA ALA A 481 9.67 -2.83 56.76
C ALA A 481 8.79 -1.58 56.98
N THR A 482 7.72 -1.72 57.77
CA THR A 482 6.80 -0.61 58.08
C THR A 482 7.45 0.44 58.98
N LEU A 483 8.24 0.00 59.96
CA LEU A 483 9.00 0.91 60.83
C LEU A 483 10.10 1.65 60.07
N ARG A 484 10.80 0.98 59.13
CA ARG A 484 11.77 1.62 58.23
C ARG A 484 11.11 2.66 57.34
N LEU A 485 9.94 2.37 56.78
CA LEU A 485 9.18 3.35 56.01
C LEU A 485 8.83 4.57 56.87
N ALA A 486 8.35 4.36 58.10
CA ALA A 486 7.99 5.44 59.01
C ALA A 486 9.20 6.31 59.40
N GLU A 487 10.34 5.70 59.68
CA GLU A 487 11.61 6.41 59.88
C GLU A 487 11.96 7.24 58.64
N ARG A 488 11.92 6.63 57.46
CA ARG A 488 12.30 7.28 56.22
C ARG A 488 11.39 8.46 55.84
N VAL A 489 10.08 8.31 56.06
CA VAL A 489 9.11 9.40 55.85
C VAL A 489 9.45 10.59 56.76
N ARG A 490 9.78 10.36 58.03
CA ARG A 490 10.14 11.44 58.95
C ARG A 490 11.44 12.14 58.57
N GLU A 491 12.39 11.42 57.98
CA GLU A 491 13.65 11.99 57.50
C GLU A 491 13.46 12.87 56.27
N ILE A 492 12.71 12.39 55.27
CA ILE A 492 12.61 13.06 53.97
C ILE A 492 11.45 14.07 53.93
N MET A 493 10.37 13.80 54.63
CA MET A 493 9.14 14.61 54.66
C MET A 493 8.76 14.89 56.13
N PRO A 494 9.50 15.77 56.84
CA PRO A 494 9.29 16.00 58.27
C PRO A 494 7.96 16.70 58.58
N ASP A 495 7.35 17.33 57.58
CA ASP A 495 6.13 18.13 57.73
C ASP A 495 4.92 17.47 57.06
N GLY A 496 3.72 17.79 57.56
CA GLY A 496 2.45 17.36 56.96
C GLY A 496 1.86 16.05 57.53
N HIS A 497 0.83 15.53 56.86
CA HIS A 497 0.06 14.38 57.35
C HIS A 497 0.87 13.08 57.39
N ALA A 498 1.66 12.79 56.35
CA ALA A 498 2.49 11.60 56.29
C ALA A 498 3.50 11.50 57.44
N ALA A 499 4.10 12.62 57.85
CA ALA A 499 5.01 12.69 58.98
C ALA A 499 4.32 12.33 60.31
N ARG A 500 3.08 12.80 60.50
CA ARG A 500 2.27 12.49 61.69
C ARG A 500 1.87 11.02 61.70
N ASP A 501 1.43 10.49 60.57
CA ASP A 501 1.07 9.06 60.45
C ASP A 501 2.29 8.18 60.72
N ALA A 502 3.47 8.56 60.20
CA ALA A 502 4.72 7.88 60.48
C ALA A 502 5.11 7.92 61.97
N ALA A 503 4.94 9.07 62.64
CA ALA A 503 5.18 9.18 64.08
C ALA A 503 4.26 8.26 64.90
N ILE A 504 2.99 8.12 64.50
CA ILE A 504 2.02 7.20 65.11
C ILE A 504 2.48 5.75 64.95
N VAL A 505 2.92 5.36 63.74
CA VAL A 505 3.41 4.00 63.47
C VAL A 505 4.65 3.65 64.31
N GLN A 506 5.60 4.58 64.44
CA GLN A 506 6.78 4.38 65.30
C GLN A 506 6.41 4.26 66.79
N ALA A 507 5.51 5.10 67.27
CA ALA A 507 5.02 5.04 68.64
C ALA A 507 4.26 3.74 68.92
N TYR A 508 3.46 3.25 67.96
CA TYR A 508 2.81 1.95 68.03
C TYR A 508 3.83 0.80 68.12
N GLY A 509 4.82 0.75 67.22
CA GLY A 509 5.87 -0.29 67.25
C GLY A 509 6.67 -0.30 68.56
N THR A 510 6.92 0.88 69.13
CA THR A 510 7.54 1.03 70.46
C THR A 510 6.62 0.51 71.55
N ALA A 511 5.33 0.84 71.51
CA ALA A 511 4.38 0.45 72.54
C ALA A 511 4.16 -1.06 72.62
N ILE A 512 4.11 -1.77 71.48
CA ILE A 512 3.87 -3.23 71.50
C ILE A 512 5.07 -4.05 71.94
N THR A 513 6.29 -3.49 71.87
CA THR A 513 7.55 -4.17 72.24
C THR A 513 8.08 -3.74 73.62
N ALA A 514 7.49 -2.70 74.23
CA ALA A 514 7.96 -2.10 75.47
C ALA A 514 7.21 -2.59 76.72
N LYS A 515 7.83 -2.39 77.89
CA LYS A 515 7.17 -2.55 79.20
C LYS A 515 6.03 -1.53 79.36
N PRO A 516 4.97 -1.81 80.16
CA PRO A 516 3.74 -1.00 80.22
C PRO A 516 3.95 0.51 80.41
N GLU A 517 4.91 0.90 81.25
CA GLU A 517 5.25 2.31 81.54
C GLU A 517 5.80 3.06 80.31
N ARG A 518 6.61 2.39 79.48
CA ARG A 518 7.14 2.94 78.22
C ARG A 518 6.11 2.94 77.10
N ALA A 519 5.22 1.95 77.08
CA ALA A 519 4.08 1.94 76.16
C ALA A 519 3.11 3.11 76.44
N ALA A 520 2.82 3.38 77.72
CA ALA A 520 2.01 4.53 78.13
C ALA A 520 2.65 5.87 77.73
N HIS A 521 3.98 6.00 77.87
CA HIS A 521 4.70 7.20 77.43
C HIS A 521 4.64 7.41 75.91
N ALA A 522 4.91 6.36 75.11
CA ALA A 522 4.82 6.42 73.66
C ALA A 522 3.41 6.79 73.16
N LEU A 523 2.35 6.28 73.79
CA LEU A 523 0.97 6.65 73.47
C LEU A 523 0.63 8.10 73.86
N THR A 524 1.27 8.64 74.91
CA THR A 524 1.08 10.03 75.34
C THR A 524 1.71 11.02 74.34
N GLU A 525 2.80 10.64 73.67
CA GLU A 525 3.44 11.45 72.61
C GLU A 525 2.58 11.57 71.33
N ILE A 526 1.66 10.64 71.10
CA ILE A 526 0.72 10.69 69.96
C ILE A 526 -0.41 11.71 70.20
N CYS A 527 -0.81 11.90 71.45
CA CYS A 527 -2.00 12.68 71.85
C CYS A 527 -2.02 14.16 71.39
N PRO A 528 -0.90 14.89 71.28
CA PRO A 528 -0.86 16.26 70.76
C PRO A 528 -1.00 16.38 69.24
N LEU A 529 -0.83 15.30 68.46
CA LEU A 529 -0.79 15.35 66.99
C LEU A 529 -2.16 15.58 66.33
N TYR A 530 -3.26 15.52 67.10
CA TYR A 530 -4.64 15.69 66.63
C TYR A 530 -5.41 16.86 67.27
N THR A 531 -4.81 17.63 68.19
CA THR A 531 -5.51 18.72 68.92
C THR A 531 -5.40 20.10 68.27
N SER A 532 -4.89 20.22 67.03
CA SER A 532 -4.90 21.48 66.27
C SER A 532 -5.97 21.49 65.17
N PRO A 533 -6.94 22.43 65.17
CA PRO A 533 -7.94 22.55 64.12
C PRO A 533 -7.32 23.07 62.81
N SER A 534 -7.86 22.57 61.69
CA SER A 534 -7.56 22.97 60.32
C SER A 534 -7.79 24.48 60.07
N PRO A 535 -6.90 25.22 59.38
CA PRO A 535 -7.17 26.56 58.89
C PRO A 535 -7.95 26.49 57.56
N ARG A 536 -9.18 25.99 57.60
CA ARG A 536 -10.20 26.17 56.55
C ARG A 536 -11.58 26.38 57.17
N GLU A 537 -11.66 27.32 58.11
CA GLU A 537 -12.88 28.03 58.47
C GLU A 537 -12.48 29.47 58.83
N ARG A 538 -12.21 30.28 57.80
CA ARG A 538 -12.47 31.71 57.77
C ARG A 538 -12.40 32.25 56.35
#